data_AF-A0A2G6TJS7-F1
#
_entry.id   AF-A0A2G6TJS7-F1
#
_cell.length_a   1.000
_cell.length_b   1.000
_cell.length_c   1.000
_cell.angle_alpha   90.00
_cell.angle_beta   90.00
_cell.angle_gamma   90.00
#
_symmetry.space_group_name_H-M   'P 1'
#
loop_
_entity.id
_entity.type
_entity.pdbx_description
1 polymer ?
#
loop_
_entity_poly.entity_id
_entity_poly.type
_entity_poly.pdbx_seq_one_letter_code
_entity_poly.pdbx_strand_id
1 'polypeptide(L)'
;MKKNIIAVIFLLLLTCCKNYNNNLDKNLYDAILKYQKDYPIPKLNHSEMGQTIYLYKVYFFKEKKDTIILLQRSPAGLSKLDKGYGIYKDDILYPTFIYDDNNLGAKFIKNKINDTENNKKFYWLIGATPSERFPPVYKYKVENKELKLVKIDTVWRTWD
;
A
#
# COMPACT_ATOMS: atom_id res chain seq x y z
N MET A 1 -30.77 21.29 31.48
CA MET A 1 -30.63 20.83 30.08
C MET A 1 -29.34 21.28 29.38
N LYS A 2 -28.80 22.50 29.63
CA LYS A 2 -27.56 22.98 28.98
C LYS A 2 -26.28 22.17 29.28
N LYS A 3 -26.16 21.58 30.49
CA LYS A 3 -25.01 20.75 30.89
C LYS A 3 -24.88 19.44 30.10
N ASN A 4 -25.99 18.88 29.61
CA ASN A 4 -25.98 17.62 28.87
C ASN A 4 -25.56 17.81 27.39
N ILE A 5 -25.72 19.01 26.83
CA ILE A 5 -25.32 19.32 25.45
C ILE A 5 -23.79 19.35 25.31
N ILE A 6 -23.08 19.86 26.32
CA ILE A 6 -21.61 19.92 26.32
C ILE A 6 -21.00 18.51 26.34
N ALA A 7 -21.57 17.59 27.13
CA ALA A 7 -21.11 16.21 27.21
C ALA A 7 -21.28 15.46 25.87
N VAL A 8 -22.38 15.71 25.14
CA VAL A 8 -22.64 15.08 23.83
C VAL A 8 -21.69 15.63 22.76
N ILE A 9 -21.39 16.94 22.77
CA ILE A 9 -20.42 17.54 21.85
C ILE A 9 -19.00 17.01 22.13
N PHE A 10 -18.63 16.82 23.40
CA PHE A 10 -17.32 16.27 23.78
C PHE A 10 -17.16 14.79 23.39
N LEU A 11 -18.23 14.00 23.51
CA LEU A 11 -18.26 12.60 23.04
C LEU A 11 -18.17 12.48 21.51
N LEU A 12 -18.79 13.40 20.76
CA LEU A 12 -18.67 13.46 19.30
C LEU A 12 -17.24 13.81 18.85
N LEU A 13 -16.54 14.69 19.59
CA LEU A 13 -15.13 15.03 19.31
C LEU A 13 -14.18 13.85 19.53
N LEU A 14 -14.47 12.96 20.49
CA LEU A 14 -13.68 11.74 20.71
C LEU A 14 -13.85 10.69 19.59
N THR A 15 -14.96 10.72 18.86
CA THR A 15 -15.20 9.80 17.73
C THR A 15 -14.57 10.24 16.40
N CYS A 16 -14.00 11.46 16.33
CA CYS A 16 -13.46 12.03 15.10
C CYS A 16 -11.92 12.12 15.05
N CYS A 17 -11.22 11.26 15.79
CA CYS A 17 -9.78 11.05 15.61
C CYS A 17 -9.55 9.64 15.08
N LYS A 18 -9.96 9.36 13.83
CA LYS A 18 -9.38 8.24 13.10
C LYS A 18 -7.88 8.55 12.97
N ASN A 19 -7.05 7.70 13.57
CA ASN A 19 -5.60 7.74 13.43
C ASN A 19 -5.26 7.48 11.96
N TYR A 20 -5.27 8.55 11.16
CA TYR A 20 -4.68 8.54 9.85
C TYR A 20 -3.19 8.24 10.02
N ASN A 21 -2.63 7.32 9.22
CA ASN A 21 -1.20 7.12 9.20
C ASN A 21 -0.52 8.40 8.71
N ASN A 22 -0.10 9.24 9.66
CA ASN A 22 0.55 10.52 9.40
C ASN A 22 1.85 10.38 8.60
N ASN A 23 2.35 9.17 8.36
CA ASN A 23 3.58 8.94 7.60
C ASN A 23 3.40 9.04 6.07
N LEU A 24 2.17 8.99 5.53
CA LEU A 24 1.91 9.18 4.11
C LEU A 24 1.16 10.49 3.84
N ASP A 25 1.44 11.11 2.71
CA ASP A 25 0.57 12.13 2.12
C ASP A 25 -0.83 11.55 1.84
N LYS A 26 -1.83 12.43 1.92
CA LYS A 26 -3.24 12.09 1.72
C LYS A 26 -3.51 11.49 0.35
N ASN A 27 -2.93 12.04 -0.72
CA ASN A 27 -3.20 11.58 -2.07
C ASN A 27 -2.71 10.15 -2.29
N LEU A 28 -1.50 9.84 -1.83
CA LEU A 28 -0.93 8.50 -1.89
C LEU A 28 -1.70 7.52 -1.00
N TYR A 29 -2.04 7.93 0.22
CA TYR A 29 -2.82 7.09 1.13
C TYR A 29 -4.18 6.72 0.55
N ASP A 30 -4.92 7.70 0.02
CA ASP A 30 -6.24 7.48 -0.56
C ASP A 30 -6.16 6.58 -1.81
N ALA A 31 -5.12 6.74 -2.62
CA ALA A 31 -4.89 5.89 -3.79
C ALA A 31 -4.59 4.43 -3.40
N ILE A 32 -3.74 4.21 -2.38
CA ILE A 32 -3.47 2.87 -1.85
C ILE A 32 -4.76 2.29 -1.28
N LEU A 33 -5.46 3.02 -0.40
CA LEU A 33 -6.68 2.54 0.24
C LEU A 33 -7.76 2.20 -0.80
N LYS A 34 -7.91 3.01 -1.85
CA LYS A 34 -8.82 2.70 -2.95
C LYS A 34 -8.44 1.39 -3.63
N TYR A 35 -7.15 1.21 -3.98
CA TYR A 35 -6.68 -0.02 -4.62
C TYR A 35 -6.95 -1.25 -3.74
N GLN A 36 -6.68 -1.16 -2.42
CA GLN A 36 -6.91 -2.26 -1.48
C GLN A 36 -8.39 -2.63 -1.35
N LYS A 37 -9.31 -1.66 -1.49
CA LYS A 37 -10.75 -1.91 -1.51
C LYS A 37 -11.21 -2.55 -2.81
N ASP A 38 -10.65 -2.09 -3.95
CA ASP A 38 -10.97 -2.64 -5.27
C ASP A 38 -10.43 -4.08 -5.42
N TYR A 39 -9.28 -4.40 -4.81
CA TYR A 39 -8.60 -5.71 -4.92
C TYR A 39 -8.13 -6.22 -3.55
N PRO A 40 -9.06 -6.63 -2.66
CA PRO A 40 -8.73 -7.10 -1.33
C PRO A 40 -7.84 -8.34 -1.36
N ILE A 41 -7.09 -8.55 -0.28
CA ILE A 41 -6.35 -9.80 -0.06
C ILE A 41 -7.37 -10.94 0.10
N PRO A 42 -7.27 -12.02 -0.70
CA PRO A 42 -8.19 -13.13 -0.61
C PRO A 42 -8.01 -13.88 0.70
N LYS A 43 -9.09 -14.52 1.16
CA LYS A 43 -9.02 -15.43 2.30
C LYS A 43 -8.24 -16.68 1.87
N LEU A 44 -7.12 -16.94 2.54
CA LEU A 44 -6.31 -18.13 2.32
C LEU A 44 -7.02 -19.37 2.84
N ASN A 45 -6.99 -20.46 2.07
CA ASN A 45 -7.36 -21.77 2.58
C ASN A 45 -6.19 -22.40 3.37
N HIS A 46 -6.45 -23.48 4.11
CA HIS A 46 -5.43 -24.11 4.98
C HIS A 46 -4.19 -24.59 4.21
N SER A 47 -4.33 -25.01 2.95
CA SER A 47 -3.20 -25.45 2.12
C SER A 47 -2.29 -24.31 1.66
N GLU A 48 -2.80 -23.07 1.59
CA GLU A 48 -2.02 -21.89 1.18
C GLU A 48 -1.40 -21.14 2.37
N MET A 49 -1.87 -21.42 3.59
CA MET A 49 -1.31 -20.85 4.81
C MET A 49 0.15 -21.28 4.98
N GLY A 50 1.05 -20.29 4.97
CA GLY A 50 2.51 -20.51 5.07
C GLY A 50 3.24 -20.58 3.73
N GLN A 51 2.52 -20.71 2.60
CA GLN A 51 3.12 -20.70 1.25
C GLN A 51 2.97 -19.35 0.54
N THR A 52 1.94 -18.58 0.91
CA THR A 52 1.62 -17.29 0.29
C THR A 52 1.70 -16.16 1.31
N ILE A 53 2.37 -15.07 0.93
CA ILE A 53 2.45 -13.85 1.75
C ILE A 53 1.89 -12.71 0.91
N TYR A 54 0.66 -12.30 1.20
CA TYR A 54 0.07 -11.17 0.51
C TYR A 54 0.56 -9.83 1.05
N LEU A 55 1.05 -8.96 0.16
CA LEU A 55 1.28 -7.54 0.41
C LEU A 55 0.81 -6.69 -0.75
N TYR A 56 0.47 -5.45 -0.44
CA TYR A 56 0.41 -4.40 -1.45
C TYR A 56 1.80 -3.83 -1.68
N LYS A 57 2.07 -3.41 -2.91
CA LYS A 57 3.35 -2.86 -3.33
C LYS A 57 3.11 -1.57 -4.10
N VAL A 58 3.82 -0.52 -3.71
CA VAL A 58 3.87 0.76 -4.42
C VAL A 58 5.25 0.89 -5.05
N TYR A 59 5.31 1.17 -6.33
CA TYR A 59 6.57 1.42 -7.04
C TYR A 59 6.61 2.85 -7.52
N PHE A 60 7.73 3.52 -7.26
CA PHE A 60 8.05 4.81 -7.85
C PHE A 60 9.14 4.65 -8.89
N PHE A 61 8.90 5.17 -10.10
CA PHE A 61 9.95 5.29 -11.11
C PHE A 61 9.71 6.48 -12.03
N LYS A 62 10.74 6.80 -12.83
CA LYS A 62 10.66 7.81 -13.87
C LYS A 62 10.29 7.16 -15.20
N GLU A 63 9.33 7.78 -15.89
CA GLU A 63 9.06 7.50 -17.30
C GLU A 63 9.24 8.80 -18.07
N LYS A 64 10.34 8.90 -18.81
CA LYS A 64 10.82 10.18 -19.40
C LYS A 64 10.97 11.24 -18.30
N LYS A 65 10.18 12.32 -18.35
CA LYS A 65 10.20 13.41 -17.35
C LYS A 65 9.23 13.17 -16.19
N ASP A 66 8.27 12.27 -16.38
CA ASP A 66 7.17 12.07 -15.46
C ASP A 66 7.56 11.11 -14.33
N THR A 67 7.04 11.37 -13.13
CA THR A 67 7.08 10.39 -12.05
C THR A 67 5.83 9.52 -12.14
N ILE A 68 6.05 8.21 -12.22
CA ILE A 68 5.01 7.19 -12.28
C ILE A 68 4.94 6.45 -10.96
N ILE A 69 3.73 6.12 -10.55
CA ILE A 69 3.43 5.30 -9.38
C ILE A 69 2.63 4.08 -9.84
N LEU A 70 3.10 2.88 -9.50
CA LEU A 70 2.33 1.65 -9.70
C LEU A 70 1.86 1.10 -8.37
N LEU A 71 0.59 0.72 -8.29
CA LEU A 71 0.01 -0.04 -7.18
C LEU A 71 -0.32 -1.45 -7.65
N GLN A 72 0.15 -2.44 -6.91
CA GLN A 72 -0.20 -3.85 -7.15
C GLN A 72 -0.30 -4.63 -5.85
N ARG A 73 -1.19 -5.63 -5.80
CA ARG A 73 -1.16 -6.69 -4.80
C ARG A 73 -0.23 -7.81 -5.27
N SER A 74 0.53 -8.40 -4.35
CA SER A 74 1.47 -9.48 -4.63
C SER A 74 1.21 -10.63 -3.67
N PRO A 75 0.95 -11.87 -4.15
CA PRO A 75 0.94 -13.11 -3.34
C PRO A 75 2.34 -13.50 -2.83
N ALA A 76 3.31 -12.82 -3.38
CA ALA A 76 4.70 -13.10 -3.21
C ALA A 76 5.25 -11.91 -2.41
N GLY A 77 5.04 -11.85 -1.10
CA GLY A 77 5.85 -11.16 -0.06
C GLY A 77 7.02 -10.23 -0.47
N LEU A 78 8.15 -10.35 0.22
CA LEU A 78 9.34 -9.52 0.01
C LEU A 78 10.62 -10.37 -0.03
N SER A 79 11.57 -9.96 -0.86
CA SER A 79 12.96 -10.46 -0.81
C SER A 79 13.77 -9.68 0.21
N LYS A 80 14.79 -10.30 0.82
CA LYS A 80 15.79 -9.57 1.64
C LYS A 80 16.59 -8.55 0.82
N LEU A 81 16.60 -8.69 -0.51
CA LEU A 81 17.26 -7.76 -1.43
C LEU A 81 16.37 -6.55 -1.79
N ASP A 82 15.08 -6.59 -1.44
CA ASP A 82 14.15 -5.50 -1.74
C ASP A 82 14.55 -4.24 -0.97
N LYS A 83 14.78 -3.16 -1.71
CA LYS A 83 15.10 -1.84 -1.17
C LYS A 83 13.87 -0.95 -1.29
N GLY A 84 13.64 -0.12 -0.27
CA GLY A 84 12.46 0.74 -0.23
C GLY A 84 12.35 1.59 1.03
N TYR A 85 11.18 2.21 1.20
CA TYR A 85 10.83 3.00 2.38
C TYR A 85 10.20 2.17 3.51
N GLY A 86 10.05 0.87 3.28
CA GLY A 86 9.48 -0.09 4.24
C GLY A 86 7.99 -0.31 4.09
N ILE A 87 7.39 -0.94 5.11
CA ILE A 87 5.98 -1.37 5.11
C ILE A 87 5.13 -0.38 5.90
N TYR A 88 4.17 0.22 5.22
CA TYR A 88 3.16 1.12 5.78
C TYR A 88 1.89 0.32 6.05
N LYS A 89 1.34 0.48 7.25
CA LYS A 89 0.08 -0.12 7.71
C LYS A 89 -0.52 0.75 8.81
N ASP A 90 -1.82 0.69 8.97
CA ASP A 90 -2.55 1.20 10.13
C ASP A 90 -3.82 0.36 10.35
N ASP A 91 -4.77 0.83 11.15
CA ASP A 91 -6.02 0.12 11.45
C ASP A 91 -6.92 -0.11 10.21
N ILE A 92 -6.70 0.66 9.14
CA ILE A 92 -7.48 0.67 7.89
C ILE A 92 -6.63 0.15 6.72
N LEU A 93 -5.37 0.58 6.64
CA LEU A 93 -4.44 0.29 5.56
C LEU A 93 -3.74 -1.05 5.79
N TYR A 94 -3.99 -2.00 4.89
CA TYR A 94 -3.26 -3.26 4.89
C TYR A 94 -1.76 -3.05 4.60
N PRO A 95 -0.89 -3.99 5.02
CA PRO A 95 0.55 -3.92 4.80
C PRO A 95 0.91 -3.59 3.34
N THR A 96 1.56 -2.44 3.17
CA THR A 96 1.95 -1.90 1.87
C THR A 96 3.43 -1.56 1.86
N PHE A 97 4.21 -2.25 1.04
CA PHE A 97 5.62 -1.95 0.87
C PHE A 97 5.81 -0.87 -0.21
N ILE A 98 6.69 0.10 0.05
CA ILE A 98 7.01 1.15 -0.92
C ILE A 98 8.43 0.96 -1.47
N TYR A 99 8.51 0.60 -2.75
CA TYR A 99 9.73 0.58 -3.56
C TYR A 99 9.96 1.97 -4.17
N ASP A 100 11.12 2.56 -3.86
CA ASP A 100 11.51 3.86 -4.44
C ASP A 100 13.02 4.06 -4.33
N ASP A 101 13.73 3.42 -5.25
CA ASP A 101 15.19 3.46 -5.30
C ASP A 101 15.76 4.83 -5.67
N ASN A 102 14.94 5.70 -6.28
CA ASN A 102 15.34 7.00 -6.78
C ASN A 102 14.81 8.17 -5.92
N ASN A 103 14.28 7.88 -4.73
CA ASN A 103 13.76 8.87 -3.78
C ASN A 103 12.70 9.82 -4.40
N LEU A 104 11.93 9.32 -5.37
CA LEU A 104 10.88 10.06 -6.10
C LEU A 104 9.62 10.27 -5.25
N GLY A 105 9.41 9.38 -4.28
CA GLY A 105 8.33 9.34 -3.32
C GLY A 105 8.55 10.23 -2.10
N ALA A 106 9.71 10.86 -1.95
CA ALA A 106 10.06 11.69 -0.79
C ALA A 106 9.04 12.80 -0.46
N LYS A 107 8.31 13.31 -1.46
CA LYS A 107 7.24 14.29 -1.27
C LYS A 107 5.92 13.70 -0.76
N PHE A 108 5.76 12.39 -0.86
CA PHE A 108 4.57 11.65 -0.47
C PHE A 108 4.78 10.81 0.80
N ILE A 109 6.03 10.63 1.19
CA ILE A 109 6.43 9.79 2.32
C ILE A 109 7.07 10.71 3.36
N LYS A 110 6.39 10.92 4.48
CA LYS A 110 6.85 11.83 5.53
C LYS A 110 7.99 11.23 6.34
N ASN A 111 7.89 9.94 6.65
CA ASN A 111 8.88 9.21 7.44
C ASN A 111 9.17 7.85 6.83
N LYS A 112 10.45 7.53 6.62
CA LYS A 112 10.89 6.20 6.20
C LYS A 112 10.76 5.22 7.37
N ILE A 113 10.05 4.11 7.17
CA ILE A 113 9.82 3.07 8.18
C ILE A 113 10.66 1.85 7.82
N ASN A 114 11.98 1.96 7.95
CA ASN A 114 12.88 0.85 7.66
C ASN A 114 13.06 -0.05 8.89
N ASP A 115 11.97 -0.73 9.29
CA ASP A 115 11.97 -1.66 10.41
C ASP A 115 12.15 -3.09 9.93
N THR A 116 13.41 -3.47 9.72
CA THR A 116 13.77 -4.79 9.16
C THR A 116 13.24 -5.94 10.01
N GLU A 117 13.20 -5.80 11.34
CA GLU A 117 12.73 -6.85 12.25
C GLU A 117 11.23 -7.04 12.16
N ASN A 118 10.46 -5.97 12.27
CA ASN A 118 9.00 -6.06 12.16
C ASN A 118 8.53 -6.46 10.75
N ASN A 119 9.39 -6.27 9.74
CA ASN A 119 9.13 -6.68 8.36
C ASN A 119 9.44 -8.16 8.09
N LYS A 120 10.13 -8.88 8.99
CA LYS A 120 10.56 -10.27 8.75
C LYS A 120 9.43 -11.23 8.38
N LYS A 121 8.26 -11.06 8.98
CA LYS A 121 7.07 -11.88 8.70
C LYS A 121 6.53 -11.74 7.27
N PHE A 122 7.01 -10.74 6.54
CA PHE A 122 6.64 -10.48 5.15
C PHE A 122 7.72 -10.94 4.16
N TYR A 123 8.91 -11.35 4.64
CA TYR A 123 9.95 -11.92 3.79
C TYR A 123 9.63 -13.36 3.43
N TRP A 124 9.92 -13.76 2.19
CA TRP A 124 9.88 -15.18 1.86
C TRP A 124 11.01 -15.91 2.56
N LEU A 125 10.65 -17.04 3.14
CA LEU A 125 11.59 -17.94 3.80
C LEU A 125 12.14 -18.95 2.79
N ILE A 126 11.30 -19.48 1.90
CA ILE A 126 11.60 -20.50 0.88
C ILE A 126 10.68 -20.24 -0.32
N GLY A 127 11.18 -20.44 -1.55
CA GLY A 127 10.53 -20.07 -2.81
C GLY A 127 9.01 -20.25 -2.82
N ALA A 128 8.28 -19.14 -2.68
CA ALA A 128 6.84 -19.12 -2.82
C ALA A 128 6.52 -19.27 -4.30
N THR A 129 5.76 -20.31 -4.66
CA THR A 129 5.11 -20.43 -5.97
C THR A 129 3.69 -19.89 -5.83
N PRO A 130 3.46 -18.58 -6.02
CA PRO A 130 2.13 -18.02 -5.84
C PRO A 130 1.14 -18.69 -6.80
N SER A 131 0.03 -19.19 -6.24
CA SER A 131 -1.05 -19.83 -6.99
C SER A 131 -1.90 -18.84 -7.79
N GLU A 132 -1.77 -17.53 -7.51
CA GLU A 132 -2.67 -16.50 -8.04
C GLU A 132 -2.23 -15.91 -9.38
N ARG A 133 -3.20 -15.67 -10.26
CA ARG A 133 -3.03 -14.83 -11.45
C ARG A 133 -2.75 -13.38 -11.02
N PHE A 134 -1.83 -12.70 -11.70
CA PHE A 134 -1.43 -11.33 -11.39
C PHE A 134 -2.64 -10.39 -11.28
N PRO A 135 -2.90 -9.77 -10.11
CA PRO A 135 -4.00 -8.83 -9.97
C PRO A 135 -3.70 -7.54 -10.75
N PRO A 136 -4.73 -6.76 -11.11
CA PRO A 136 -4.53 -5.56 -11.92
C PRO A 136 -3.55 -4.57 -11.30
N VAL A 137 -2.74 -3.92 -12.13
CA VAL A 137 -1.79 -2.89 -11.72
C VAL A 137 -2.40 -1.52 -12.01
N TYR A 138 -2.55 -0.67 -10.99
CA TYR A 138 -2.97 0.70 -11.19
C TYR A 138 -1.74 1.58 -11.44
N LYS A 139 -1.69 2.20 -12.62
CA LYS A 139 -0.65 3.14 -13.01
C LYS A 139 -1.15 4.57 -12.86
N TYR A 140 -0.47 5.34 -12.01
CA TYR A 140 -0.69 6.76 -11.83
C TYR A 140 0.48 7.57 -12.36
N LYS A 141 0.19 8.76 -12.87
CA LYS A 141 1.16 9.81 -13.14
C LYS A 141 1.04 10.89 -12.10
N VAL A 142 2.18 11.41 -11.66
CA VAL A 142 2.23 12.52 -10.71
C VAL A 142 2.21 13.85 -11.46
N GLU A 143 1.15 14.63 -11.26
CA GLU A 143 0.96 15.94 -11.89
C GLU A 143 0.60 16.95 -10.81
N ASN A 144 1.34 18.06 -10.70
CA ASN A 144 1.05 19.13 -9.71
C ASN A 144 0.85 18.64 -8.26
N LYS A 145 1.60 17.60 -7.84
CA LYS A 145 1.49 16.92 -6.54
C LYS A 145 0.22 16.06 -6.34
N GLU A 146 -0.59 15.89 -7.39
CA GLU A 146 -1.71 14.94 -7.41
C GLU A 146 -1.32 13.64 -8.13
N LEU A 147 -2.03 12.57 -7.80
CA LEU A 147 -1.96 11.30 -8.52
C LEU A 147 -3.12 11.24 -9.52
N LYS A 148 -2.81 11.24 -10.82
CA LYS A 148 -3.78 11.02 -11.89
C LYS A 148 -3.70 9.57 -12.36
N LEU A 149 -4.80 8.82 -12.24
CA LEU A 149 -4.86 7.44 -12.74
C LEU A 149 -4.76 7.48 -14.27
N VAL A 150 -3.76 6.79 -14.84
CA VAL A 150 -3.49 6.75 -16.27
C VAL A 150 -3.99 5.44 -16.88
N LYS A 151 -3.76 4.31 -16.19
CA LYS A 151 -4.10 2.98 -16.70
C LYS A 151 -4.41 2.03 -15.55
N ILE A 152 -5.35 1.13 -15.77
CA ILE A 152 -5.50 -0.10 -14.99
C ILE A 152 -5.03 -1.23 -15.92
N ASP A 153 -3.89 -1.83 -15.61
CA ASP A 153 -3.34 -2.93 -16.40
C ASP A 153 -3.82 -4.27 -15.83
N THR A 154 -4.63 -4.98 -16.60
CA THR A 154 -5.26 -6.26 -16.19
C THR A 154 -4.63 -7.46 -16.88
N VAL A 155 -3.54 -7.27 -17.64
CA VAL A 155 -3.23 -8.19 -18.74
C VAL A 155 -2.35 -9.37 -18.30
N TRP A 156 -3.00 -10.53 -18.17
CA TRP A 156 -2.39 -11.87 -18.25
C TRP A 156 -2.22 -12.37 -19.70
N ARG A 157 -2.61 -11.59 -20.73
CA ARG A 157 -2.80 -12.06 -22.14
C ARG A 157 -1.95 -11.40 -23.23
N THR A 158 -0.82 -10.75 -22.90
CA THR A 158 0.12 -10.23 -23.92
C THR A 158 1.57 -10.30 -23.46
N TRP A 159 1.92 -11.38 -22.77
CA TRP A 159 3.30 -11.80 -22.60
C TRP A 159 3.43 -13.21 -23.20
N ASP A 160 3.15 -13.28 -24.50
CA ASP A 160 3.64 -14.34 -25.39
C ASP A 160 4.86 -13.79 -26.14
#